data_AF-A0A1E3GQB4-F1
#
_entry.id   AF-A0A1E3GQB4-F1
#
_cell.length_a   1.000
_cell.length_b   1.000
_cell.length_c   1.000
_cell.angle_alpha   90.00
_cell.angle_beta   90.00
_cell.angle_gamma   90.00
#
_symmetry.space_group_name_H-M   'P 1'
#
loop_
_entity.id
_entity.type
_entity.pdbx_description
1 polymer ?
#
loop_
_entity_poly.entity_id
_entity_poly.type
_entity_poly.pdbx_seq_one_letter_code
_entity_poly.pdbx_strand_id
1 'polypeptide(L)' 'MLALYGYDIEASGIYDDATRIVVTAFQRHFRPERVDGIADVSTIETLHLLLRSLQALR' A
#
# COMPACT_ATOMS: atom_id res chain seq x y z
N MET A 1 -1.29 4.14 5.82
CA MET A 1 -0.85 2.72 5.89
C MET A 1 0.42 2.45 5.09
N LEU A 2 0.57 2.93 3.86
CA LEU A 2 1.80 2.73 3.05
C LEU A 2 3.06 3.26 3.74
N ALA A 3 3.01 4.49 4.28
CA ALA A 3 4.08 5.06 5.09
C ALA A 3 4.39 4.22 6.33
N LEU A 4 3.36 3.69 7.01
CA LEU A 4 3.53 2.80 8.17
C LEU A 4 4.21 1.48 7.80
N TYR A 5 3.99 0.99 6.59
CA TYR A 5 4.65 -0.21 6.08
C TYR A 5 6.12 0.06 5.70
N GLY A 6 6.45 1.30 5.33
CA GLY A 6 7.81 1.74 5.02
C GLY A 6 8.01 2.33 3.63
N TYR A 7 6.94 2.61 2.88
CA TYR A 7 7.05 3.39 1.64
C TYR A 7 7.30 4.86 1.94
N ASP A 8 8.19 5.49 1.18
CA ASP A 8 8.48 6.92 1.29
C ASP A 8 7.36 7.75 0.66
N ILE A 9 6.38 8.11 1.49
CA ILE A 9 5.24 8.95 1.11
C ILE A 9 4.69 9.69 2.32
N GLU A 10 4.29 10.95 2.11
CA GLU A 10 3.59 11.72 3.12
C GLU A 10 2.17 11.18 3.35
N ALA A 11 1.76 11.05 4.61
CA ALA A 11 0.40 10.66 4.98
C ALA A 11 -0.57 11.86 4.93
N SER A 12 -0.65 12.54 3.79
CA SER A 12 -1.48 13.74 3.59
C SER A 12 -2.98 13.48 3.63
N GLY A 13 -3.40 12.22 3.46
CA GLY A 13 -4.80 11.81 3.34
C GLY A 13 -5.42 12.11 1.98
N ILE A 14 -4.66 12.70 1.06
CA ILE A 14 -5.09 13.00 -0.31
C ILE A 14 -4.63 11.87 -1.22
N TYR A 15 -5.53 11.38 -2.08
CA TYR A 15 -5.17 10.42 -3.11
C TYR A 15 -4.76 11.15 -4.39
N ASP A 16 -3.50 11.53 -4.46
CA ASP A 16 -2.88 12.24 -5.59
C ASP A 16 -2.01 11.33 -6.46
N ASP A 17 -1.31 11.91 -7.44
CA ASP A 17 -0.43 11.17 -8.34
C ASP A 17 0.76 10.52 -7.60
N ALA A 18 1.28 11.16 -6.55
CA ALA A 18 2.31 10.56 -5.71
C ALA A 18 1.78 9.29 -5.02
N THR A 19 0.57 9.35 -4.46
CA THR A 19 -0.10 8.20 -3.85
C THR A 19 -0.35 7.10 -4.88
N ARG A 20 -0.81 7.44 -6.08
CA ARG A 20 -1.00 6.48 -7.18
C ARG A 20 0.29 5.74 -7.53
N ILE A 21 1.41 6.45 -7.65
CA ILE A 21 2.72 5.85 -7.95
C ILE A 21 3.13 4.85 -6.87
N VAL A 22 2.95 5.22 -5.60
CA VAL A 22 3.30 4.34 -4.48
C VAL A 22 2.36 3.13 -4.40
N VAL A 23 1.06 3.30 -4.67
CA VAL A 23 0.11 2.18 -4.78
C VAL A 23 0.51 1.24 -5.92
N THR A 24 0.90 1.77 -7.08
CA THR A 24 1.42 0.96 -8.19
C THR A 24 2.66 0.16 -7.78
N ALA A 25 3.61 0.79 -7.08
CA ALA A 25 4.80 0.10 -6.57
C ALA A 25 4.44 -0.99 -5.55
N PHE A 26 3.51 -0.70 -4.65
CA PHE A 26 2.98 -1.68 -3.70
C PHE A 26 2.33 -2.88 -4.39
N GLN A 27 1.48 -2.64 -5.38
CA GLN A 27 0.82 -3.70 -6.14
C GLN A 27 1.85 -4.58 -6.90
N ARG A 28 2.91 -4.00 -7.47
CA ARG A 28 3.99 -4.79 -8.11
C ARG A 28 4.62 -5.81 -7.16
N HIS A 29 4.71 -5.49 -5.87
CA HIS A 29 5.31 -6.38 -4.88
C HIS A 29 4.32 -7.40 -4.31
N PHE A 30 3.09 -6.97 -4.01
CA PHE A 30 2.16 -7.76 -3.18
C PHE A 30 0.86 -8.14 -3.85
N ARG A 31 0.59 -7.62 -5.06
CA ARG A 31 -0.62 -7.90 -5.86
C ARG A 31 -0.32 -7.85 -7.38
N PRO A 32 0.65 -8.65 -7.87
CA PRO A 32 1.11 -8.57 -9.26
C PRO A 32 0.04 -8.93 -10.29
N GLU A 33 -1.04 -9.60 -9.88
CA GLU A 33 -2.20 -9.91 -10.73
C GLU A 33 -2.97 -8.66 -11.18
N ARG A 34 -2.81 -7.52 -10.49
CA ARG A 34 -3.45 -6.26 -10.85
C ARG A 34 -2.67 -5.03 -10.36
N VAL A 35 -1.95 -4.40 -11.30
CA VAL A 35 -1.09 -3.24 -11.09
C VAL A 35 -1.67 -2.01 -11.81
N ASP A 36 -2.73 -1.43 -11.26
CA ASP A 36 -3.47 -0.30 -11.85
C ASP A 36 -3.29 1.02 -11.07
N GLY A 37 -2.58 0.99 -9.94
CA GLY A 37 -2.39 2.16 -9.08
C GLY A 37 -3.67 2.60 -8.37
N ILE A 38 -4.69 1.73 -8.26
CA ILE A 38 -5.94 2.01 -7.56
C ILE A 38 -5.93 1.29 -6.21
N ALA A 39 -6.12 2.04 -5.12
CA ALA A 39 -6.30 1.48 -3.78
C ALA A 39 -7.73 0.93 -3.59
N ASP A 40 -8.06 -0.10 -4.36
CA ASP A 40 -9.30 -0.85 -4.22
C ASP A 40 -9.33 -1.68 -2.91
N VAL A 41 -10.49 -2.30 -2.61
CA VAL A 41 -10.68 -3.09 -1.39
C VAL A 41 -9.59 -4.15 -1.22
N SER A 42 -9.27 -4.89 -2.28
CA SER A 42 -8.24 -5.93 -2.25
C SER A 42 -6.84 -5.36 -1.98
N THR A 43 -6.48 -4.22 -2.56
CA THR A 43 -5.21 -3.53 -2.27
C THR A 43 -5.12 -3.11 -0.80
N ILE A 44 -6.23 -2.60 -0.25
CA ILE A 44 -6.31 -2.19 1.17
C ILE A 44 -6.26 -3.40 2.11
N GLU A 45 -6.91 -4.50 1.78
CA GLU A 45 -6.88 -5.75 2.56
C GLU A 45 -5.47 -6.34 2.63
N THR A 46 -4.78 -6.43 1.48
CA THR A 46 -3.38 -6.89 1.43
C THR A 46 -2.48 -6.04 2.32
N LEU A 47 -2.63 -4.71 2.25
CA LEU A 47 -1.84 -3.80 3.08
C LEU A 47 -2.17 -3.94 4.58
N HIS A 48 -3.43 -4.17 4.95
CA HIS A 48 -3.81 -4.46 6.34
C HIS A 48 -3.18 -5.75 6.86
N LEU A 49 -3.23 -6.82 6.08
CA LEU A 49 -2.64 -8.11 6.45
C LEU A 49 -1.14 -7.97 6.70
N LEU A 50 -0.43 -7.30 5.80
CA LEU A 50 1.01 -7.05 5.92
C LEU A 50 1.37 -6.26 7.19
N LEU A 51 0.62 -5.20 7.51
CA LEU A 51 0.84 -4.44 8.75
C LEU A 51 0.59 -5.28 10.00
N ARG A 52 -0.47 -6.10 10.00
CA ARG A 52 -0.76 -7.01 11.12
C ARG A 52 0.35 -8.03 11.31
N SER A 53 0.89 -8.59 10.23
CA SER A 53 2.02 -9.52 10.29
C SER A 53 3.29 -8.84 10.84
N LEU A 54 3.58 -7.60 10.46
CA LEU A 54 4.70 -6.84 11.02
C LEU A 54 4.54 -6.55 12.52
N GLN A 55 3.32 -6.26 12.97
CA GLN A 55 3.04 -6.05 14.39
C GLN A 55 3.17 -7.34 15.21
N ALA A 56 2.79 -8.50 14.65
CA ALA A 56 2.90 -9.79 15.32
C ALA A 56 4.35 -10.29 15.45
N LEU A 57 5.28 -9.76 14.65
CA LEU A 57 6.71 -10.07 14.70
C LEU A 57 7.49 -9.23 15.73
N ARG A 58 6.83 -8.30 16.42
CA ARG A 58 7.44 -7.33 17.33
C ARG A 58 7.06 -7.64 18.78
#